data_AF-A0A4U5NBU6-F1
#
_entry.id   AF-A0A4U5NBU6-F1
#
_cell.length_a   1.000
_cell.length_b   1.000
_cell.length_c   1.000
_cell.angle_alpha   90.00
_cell.angle_beta   90.00
_cell.angle_gamma   90.00
#
_symmetry.space_group_name_H-M   'P 1'
#
loop_
_entity.id
_entity.type
_entity.pdbx_description
1 polymer ?
#
loop_
_entity_poly.entity_id
_entity_poly.type
_entity_poly.pdbx_seq_one_letter_code
_entity_poly.pdbx_strand_id
1 'polypeptide(L)'
;MSGNNSFSSPSSSASSDSPPQFINLSVATATTLVSEISNGGAYHSYSSFGNYAVAEQSEPAQVIIERQIRGKQMIMCESAYYYFRDYLRSAGGPKEIQRAEELFKSVQIVRDERVDKIILHQTRGGPDIKLLSKIAFSTGVHYNAKTLECRSFPVEQAVLWNLFSVAYHPYRPLAERLQKPYDPENLRLLHAINKMEI
;
A
#
# COMPACT_ATOMS: atom_id res chain seq x y z
N MET A 1 37.41 33.62 48.69
CA MET A 1 36.46 32.51 48.46
C MET A 1 35.66 32.87 47.22
N SER A 2 36.13 32.46 46.05
CA SER A 2 35.49 32.77 44.75
C SER A 2 34.79 31.50 44.27
N GLY A 3 33.46 31.52 44.26
CA GLY A 3 32.63 30.40 43.82
C GLY A 3 32.51 30.36 42.29
N ASN A 4 32.94 29.26 41.69
CA ASN A 4 32.70 28.94 40.28
C ASN A 4 31.26 28.41 40.13
N ASN A 5 30.38 29.18 39.50
CA ASN A 5 29.12 28.68 38.96
C ASN A 5 29.35 28.21 37.52
N SER A 6 29.62 26.92 37.36
CA SER A 6 29.61 26.25 36.05
C SER A 6 28.16 25.98 35.65
N PHE A 7 27.64 26.79 34.73
CA PHE A 7 26.41 26.51 34.01
C PHE A 7 26.57 25.22 33.21
N SER A 8 25.84 24.19 33.60
CA SER A 8 25.74 22.94 32.85
C SER A 8 24.64 23.11 31.80
N SER A 9 25.01 23.14 30.52
CA SER A 9 24.06 23.13 29.42
C SER A 9 23.20 21.86 29.48
N PRO A 10 21.89 21.93 29.20
CA PRO A 10 21.06 20.74 29.13
C PRO A 10 21.51 19.89 27.95
N SER A 11 21.95 18.67 28.24
CA SER A 11 22.18 17.62 27.26
C SER A 11 20.89 17.38 26.47
N SER A 12 20.87 17.80 25.21
CA SER A 12 19.80 17.42 24.28
C SER A 12 19.85 15.91 24.10
N SER A 13 18.92 15.19 24.72
CA SER A 13 18.65 13.80 24.42
C SER A 13 18.19 13.73 22.97
N ALA A 14 19.12 13.40 22.07
CA ALA A 14 18.81 13.05 20.70
C ALA A 14 17.81 11.90 20.73
N SER A 15 16.58 12.17 20.29
CA SER A 15 15.61 11.13 19.98
C SER A 15 16.27 10.17 19.01
N SER A 16 16.31 8.89 19.35
CA SER A 16 16.81 7.84 18.47
C SER A 16 15.91 7.75 17.24
N ASP A 17 16.24 8.48 16.18
CA ASP A 17 15.62 8.44 14.85
C ASP A 17 15.98 7.13 14.12
N SER A 18 15.76 5.97 14.75
CA SER A 18 15.84 4.71 14.02
C SER A 18 14.68 4.67 13.03
N PRO A 19 14.92 4.44 11.72
CA PRO A 19 13.85 4.36 10.73
C PRO A 19 12.83 3.29 11.14
N PRO A 20 11.53 3.48 10.82
CA PRO A 20 10.49 2.54 11.20
C PRO A 20 10.84 1.15 10.68
N GLN A 21 10.94 0.19 11.61
CA GLN A 21 11.29 -1.21 11.33
C GLN A 21 10.14 -1.96 10.68
N PHE A 22 8.92 -1.41 10.76
CA PHE A 22 7.71 -2.04 10.26
C PHE A 22 7.10 -1.30 9.06
N ILE A 23 6.63 -2.07 8.09
CA ILE A 23 5.71 -1.61 7.04
C ILE A 23 4.35 -2.27 7.28
N ASN A 24 3.32 -1.46 7.37
CA ASN A 24 1.95 -1.93 7.46
C ASN A 24 1.33 -2.01 6.06
N LEU A 25 0.87 -3.19 5.65
CA LEU A 25 0.27 -3.40 4.33
C LEU A 25 -1.23 -3.09 4.35
N SER A 26 -1.70 -2.22 3.45
CA SER A 26 -3.13 -2.09 3.19
C SER A 26 -3.66 -3.26 2.36
N VAL A 27 -4.99 -3.39 2.28
CA VAL A 27 -5.63 -4.33 1.34
C VAL A 27 -5.24 -4.03 -0.11
N ALA A 28 -5.14 -2.75 -0.49
CA ALA A 28 -4.79 -2.37 -1.85
C ALA A 28 -3.33 -2.76 -2.16
N THR A 29 -2.42 -2.60 -1.20
CA THR A 29 -1.03 -3.05 -1.34
C THR A 29 -0.93 -4.56 -1.47
N ALA A 30 -1.62 -5.32 -0.61
CA ALA A 30 -1.63 -6.77 -0.73
C ALA A 30 -2.26 -7.25 -2.05
N THR A 31 -3.29 -6.56 -2.52
CA THR A 31 -3.90 -6.79 -3.84
C THR A 31 -2.89 -6.58 -4.97
N THR A 32 -2.19 -5.44 -4.98
CA THR A 32 -1.17 -5.15 -5.99
C THR A 32 -0.02 -6.16 -5.96
N LEU A 33 0.46 -6.54 -4.77
CA LEU A 33 1.55 -7.50 -4.62
C LEU A 33 1.26 -8.84 -5.28
N VAL A 34 0.01 -9.31 -5.19
CA VAL A 34 -0.37 -10.65 -5.70
C VAL A 34 -1.01 -10.62 -7.08
N SER A 35 -1.41 -9.44 -7.57
CA SER A 35 -2.08 -9.24 -8.87
C SER A 35 -1.28 -9.87 -10.01
N GLU A 36 -1.97 -10.55 -10.94
CA GLU A 36 -1.33 -11.07 -12.15
C GLU A 36 -0.68 -9.96 -12.98
N ILE A 37 -1.28 -8.76 -13.02
CA ILE A 37 -0.72 -7.61 -13.74
C ILE A 37 0.69 -7.29 -13.23
N SER A 38 0.87 -7.21 -11.91
CA SER A 38 2.17 -6.92 -11.29
C SER A 38 3.15 -8.08 -11.27
N ASN A 39 2.71 -9.28 -11.63
CA ASN A 39 3.51 -10.50 -11.59
C ASN A 39 3.76 -11.05 -13.00
N GLY A 40 4.05 -10.16 -13.96
CA GLY A 40 4.39 -10.51 -15.34
C GLY A 40 3.21 -10.54 -16.31
N GLY A 41 1.98 -10.41 -15.81
CA GLY A 41 0.77 -10.39 -16.64
C GLY A 41 0.49 -9.05 -17.34
N ALA A 42 1.34 -8.03 -17.19
CA ALA A 42 1.15 -6.71 -17.80
C ALA A 42 1.08 -6.73 -19.35
N TYR A 43 1.51 -7.82 -20.00
CA TYR A 43 1.48 -7.99 -21.45
C TYR A 43 0.29 -8.81 -21.96
N HIS A 44 -0.61 -9.23 -21.06
CA HIS A 44 -1.85 -9.88 -21.45
C HIS A 44 -2.95 -8.88 -21.78
N SER A 45 -3.95 -9.33 -22.53
CA SER A 45 -5.17 -8.57 -22.78
C SER A 45 -6.20 -8.86 -21.69
N TYR A 46 -6.88 -7.82 -21.22
CA TYR A 46 -7.90 -7.90 -20.17
C TYR A 46 -9.21 -7.32 -20.68
N SER A 47 -10.34 -7.96 -20.39
CA SER A 47 -11.68 -7.42 -20.75
C SER A 47 -11.96 -6.07 -20.10
N SER A 48 -11.43 -5.90 -18.90
CA SER A 48 -11.50 -4.71 -18.06
C SER A 48 -10.16 -4.70 -17.32
N PHE A 49 -9.48 -3.55 -17.22
CA PHE A 49 -8.13 -3.37 -16.64
C PHE A 49 -6.93 -3.27 -17.62
N GLY A 50 -7.17 -3.11 -18.93
CA GLY A 50 -6.08 -2.86 -19.90
C GLY A 50 -5.23 -1.63 -19.57
N ASN A 51 -5.83 -0.57 -19.02
CA ASN A 51 -5.12 0.62 -18.56
C ASN A 51 -4.13 0.33 -17.41
N TYR A 52 -4.48 -0.55 -16.47
CA TYR A 52 -3.57 -0.96 -15.40
C TYR A 52 -2.40 -1.79 -15.92
N ALA A 53 -2.65 -2.65 -16.92
CA ALA A 53 -1.62 -3.44 -17.58
C ALA A 53 -0.61 -2.53 -18.32
N VAL A 54 -1.10 -1.55 -19.09
CA VAL A 54 -0.24 -0.54 -19.73
C VAL A 54 0.55 0.27 -18.71
N ALA A 55 -0.11 0.73 -17.63
CA ALA A 55 0.56 1.48 -16.57
C ALA A 55 1.68 0.67 -15.88
N GLU A 56 1.49 -0.65 -15.69
CA GLU A 56 2.52 -1.51 -15.10
C GLU A 56 3.76 -1.64 -15.95
N GLN A 57 3.64 -1.56 -17.29
CA GLN A 57 4.79 -1.61 -18.19
C GLN A 57 5.69 -0.38 -18.05
N SER A 58 5.10 0.79 -17.77
CA SER A 58 5.86 2.04 -17.56
C SER A 58 6.29 2.26 -16.11
N GLU A 59 5.48 1.82 -15.15
CA GLU A 59 5.68 2.04 -13.72
C GLU A 59 5.38 0.74 -12.95
N PRO A 60 6.35 -0.18 -12.86
CA PRO A 60 6.15 -1.47 -12.19
C PRO A 60 5.92 -1.29 -10.69
N ALA A 61 4.73 -1.68 -10.22
CA ALA A 61 4.32 -1.46 -8.84
C ALA A 61 5.19 -2.24 -7.85
N GLN A 62 5.61 -3.46 -8.19
CA GLN A 62 6.48 -4.28 -7.32
C GLN A 62 7.80 -3.59 -7.02
N VAL A 63 8.45 -2.96 -8.01
CA VAL A 63 9.73 -2.25 -7.81
C VAL A 63 9.58 -1.11 -6.80
N ILE A 64 8.45 -0.41 -6.83
CA ILE A 64 8.15 0.68 -5.90
C ILE A 64 7.90 0.11 -4.49
N ILE A 65 7.08 -0.94 -4.38
CA ILE A 65 6.76 -1.59 -3.11
C ILE A 65 8.02 -2.20 -2.47
N GLU A 66 8.83 -2.92 -3.23
CA GLU A 66 10.08 -3.55 -2.78
C GLU A 66 11.05 -2.54 -2.15
N ARG A 67 11.18 -1.35 -2.75
CA ARG A 67 12.00 -0.27 -2.17
C ARG A 67 11.50 0.17 -0.80
N GLN A 68 10.19 0.09 -0.55
CA GLN A 68 9.60 0.46 0.74
C GLN A 68 9.77 -0.64 1.79
N ILE A 69 9.64 -1.92 1.42
CA ILE A 69 9.68 -3.07 2.35
C ILE A 69 11.08 -3.62 2.60
N ARG A 70 12.07 -3.31 1.76
CA ARG A 70 13.44 -3.84 1.89
C ARG A 70 14.02 -3.59 3.29
N GLY A 71 14.44 -4.68 3.94
CA GLY A 71 15.05 -4.64 5.27
C GLY A 71 14.10 -4.33 6.41
N LYS A 72 12.78 -4.41 6.18
CA LYS A 72 11.73 -4.13 7.18
C LYS A 72 10.83 -5.33 7.37
N GLN A 73 10.22 -5.43 8.55
CA GLN A 73 9.20 -6.43 8.84
C GLN A 73 7.84 -5.94 8.34
N MET A 74 7.07 -6.84 7.72
CA MET A 74 5.73 -6.51 7.24
C MET A 74 4.68 -6.90 8.27
N ILE A 75 3.75 -6.00 8.54
CA ILE A 75 2.56 -6.25 9.37
C ILE A 75 1.29 -5.98 8.56
N MET A 76 0.18 -6.58 8.97
CA MET A 76 -1.15 -6.28 8.45
C MET A 76 -2.18 -6.47 9.57
N CYS A 77 -3.14 -5.55 9.69
CA CYS A 77 -4.18 -5.68 10.70
C CYS A 77 -5.18 -6.81 10.35
N GLU A 78 -5.74 -7.45 11.38
CA GLU A 78 -6.71 -8.55 11.25
C GLU A 78 -7.86 -8.22 10.30
N SER A 79 -8.47 -7.03 10.43
CA SER A 79 -9.56 -6.62 9.52
C SER A 79 -9.12 -6.57 8.06
N ALA A 80 -7.93 -6.04 7.77
CA ALA A 80 -7.41 -5.99 6.41
C ALA A 80 -7.11 -7.39 5.87
N TYR A 81 -6.54 -8.26 6.70
CA TYR A 81 -6.27 -9.65 6.36
C TYR A 81 -7.55 -10.41 5.99
N TYR A 82 -8.57 -10.39 6.85
CA TYR A 82 -9.81 -11.12 6.60
C TYR A 82 -10.57 -10.58 5.39
N TYR A 83 -10.67 -9.24 5.27
CA TYR A 83 -11.28 -8.61 4.10
C TYR A 83 -10.56 -9.03 2.81
N PHE A 84 -9.23 -9.02 2.81
CA PHE A 84 -8.46 -9.39 1.63
C PHE A 84 -8.62 -10.88 1.28
N ARG A 85 -8.67 -11.77 2.28
CA ARG A 85 -8.97 -13.19 2.03
C ARG A 85 -10.34 -13.42 1.41
N ASP A 86 -11.36 -12.72 1.87
CA ASP A 86 -12.70 -12.83 1.28
C ASP A 86 -12.75 -12.23 -0.13
N TYR A 87 -12.03 -11.13 -0.35
CA TYR A 87 -11.85 -10.58 -1.70
C TYR A 87 -11.14 -11.58 -2.64
N LEU A 88 -10.07 -12.24 -2.20
CA LEU A 88 -9.37 -13.28 -2.98
C LEU A 88 -10.28 -14.45 -3.34
N ARG A 89 -11.14 -14.91 -2.43
CA ARG A 89 -12.11 -15.98 -2.71
C ARG A 89 -13.06 -15.59 -3.85
N SER A 90 -13.57 -14.36 -3.78
CA SER A 90 -14.54 -13.85 -4.75
C SER A 90 -13.93 -13.50 -6.11
N ALA A 91 -12.73 -12.92 -6.15
CA ALA A 91 -12.16 -12.32 -7.37
C ALA A 91 -10.84 -12.96 -7.86
N GLY A 92 -10.05 -13.59 -6.98
CA GLY A 92 -8.69 -14.02 -7.28
C GLY A 92 -8.60 -15.28 -8.14
N GLY A 93 -7.70 -15.29 -9.12
CA GLY A 93 -7.35 -16.52 -9.85
C GLY A 93 -6.42 -17.45 -9.06
N PRO A 94 -6.18 -18.67 -9.55
CA PRO A 94 -5.33 -19.66 -8.88
C PRO A 94 -3.92 -19.16 -8.52
N LYS A 95 -3.23 -18.45 -9.42
CA LYS A 95 -1.89 -17.92 -9.14
C LYS A 95 -1.92 -16.76 -8.15
N GLU A 96 -2.92 -15.87 -8.27
CA GLU A 96 -3.11 -14.76 -7.32
C GLU A 96 -3.38 -15.27 -5.90
N ILE A 97 -4.20 -16.32 -5.78
CA ILE A 97 -4.44 -17.01 -4.49
C ILE A 97 -3.15 -17.64 -3.96
N GLN A 98 -2.39 -18.33 -4.81
CA GLN A 98 -1.11 -18.92 -4.40
C GLN A 98 -0.14 -17.85 -3.87
N ARG A 99 0.04 -16.76 -4.61
CA ARG A 99 0.91 -15.64 -4.21
C ARG A 99 0.43 -14.99 -2.91
N ALA A 100 -0.88 -14.92 -2.67
CA ALA A 100 -1.40 -14.42 -1.40
C ALA A 100 -1.06 -15.33 -0.22
N GLU A 101 -1.18 -16.65 -0.38
CA GLU A 101 -0.78 -17.60 0.67
C GLU A 101 0.73 -17.56 0.95
N GLU A 102 1.55 -17.28 -0.06
CA GLU A 102 2.99 -17.01 0.12
C GLU A 102 3.24 -15.67 0.84
N LEU A 103 2.55 -14.61 0.45
CA LEU A 103 2.62 -13.30 1.10
C LEU A 103 2.27 -13.41 2.58
N PHE A 104 1.18 -14.10 2.94
CA PHE A 104 0.75 -14.24 4.34
C PHE A 104 1.75 -14.98 5.23
N LYS A 105 2.64 -15.81 4.67
CA LYS A 105 3.73 -16.43 5.45
C LYS A 105 4.82 -15.43 5.85
N SER A 106 4.94 -14.33 5.11
CA SER A 106 5.94 -13.27 5.32
C SER A 106 5.41 -12.04 6.06
N VAL A 107 4.10 -11.97 6.30
CA VAL A 107 3.42 -10.84 6.94
C VAL A 107 2.93 -11.26 8.32
N GLN A 108 3.30 -10.49 9.34
CA GLN A 108 2.76 -10.68 10.69
C GLN A 108 1.35 -10.08 10.77
N ILE A 109 0.36 -10.92 11.07
CA ILE A 109 -1.00 -10.44 11.34
C ILE A 109 -1.05 -9.89 12.77
N VAL A 110 -1.49 -8.64 12.91
CA VAL A 110 -1.57 -7.93 14.19
C VAL A 110 -3.00 -7.50 14.49
N ARG A 111 -3.31 -7.28 15.77
CA ARG A 111 -4.63 -6.82 16.19
C ARG A 111 -4.98 -5.48 15.56
N ASP A 112 -6.27 -5.30 15.29
CA ASP A 112 -6.80 -4.01 14.89
C ASP A 112 -6.63 -2.98 16.02
N GLU A 113 -6.10 -1.82 15.67
CA GLU A 113 -5.95 -0.70 16.60
C GLU A 113 -6.83 0.48 16.20
N ARG A 114 -7.19 1.29 17.19
CA ARG A 114 -7.95 2.53 16.99
C ARG A 114 -7.19 3.68 17.61
N VAL A 115 -6.98 4.75 16.84
CA VAL A 115 -6.31 5.96 17.33
C VAL A 115 -7.26 7.15 17.22
N ASP A 116 -7.50 7.84 18.33
CA ASP A 116 -8.47 8.93 18.46
C ASP A 116 -8.26 10.08 17.46
N LYS A 117 -7.00 10.35 17.08
CA LYS A 117 -6.63 11.37 16.09
C LYS A 117 -7.28 11.12 14.72
N ILE A 118 -7.49 9.86 14.35
CA ILE A 118 -8.13 9.48 13.07
C ILE A 118 -9.66 9.62 13.16
N ILE A 119 -10.25 9.40 14.34
CA ILE A 119 -11.68 9.65 14.59
C ILE A 119 -11.96 11.16 14.54
N LEU A 120 -11.05 11.99 15.07
CA LEU A 120 -11.12 13.46 15.00
C LEU A 120 -11.11 14.01 13.56
N HIS A 121 -10.50 13.31 12.58
CA HIS A 121 -10.53 13.71 11.17
C HIS A 121 -11.96 13.89 10.63
N GLN A 122 -12.88 12.96 10.95
CA GLN A 122 -14.26 13.03 10.44
C GLN A 122 -15.00 14.28 10.95
N THR A 123 -14.63 14.78 12.12
CA THR A 123 -15.24 15.99 12.70
C THR A 123 -14.83 17.29 12.01
N ARG A 124 -13.80 17.28 11.14
CA ARG A 124 -13.26 18.46 10.45
C ARG A 124 -13.76 18.67 9.02
N GLY A 125 -14.73 17.87 8.55
CA GLY A 125 -15.36 18.06 7.22
C GLY A 125 -14.52 17.62 6.01
N GLY A 126 -13.46 16.83 6.21
CA GLY A 126 -12.69 16.24 5.11
C GLY A 126 -13.43 15.09 4.40
N PRO A 127 -12.96 14.64 3.22
CA PRO A 127 -13.51 13.49 2.52
C PRO A 127 -13.44 12.23 3.40
N ASP A 128 -14.49 11.40 3.37
CA ASP A 128 -14.55 10.24 4.25
C ASP A 128 -13.59 9.14 3.81
N ILE A 129 -12.65 8.81 4.68
CA ILE A 129 -11.78 7.65 4.52
C ILE A 129 -12.58 6.40 4.89
N LYS A 130 -12.57 5.37 4.02
CA LYS A 130 -13.26 4.12 4.31
C LYS A 130 -12.81 3.53 5.65
N LEU A 131 -13.75 2.93 6.40
CA LEU A 131 -13.49 2.39 7.74
C LEU A 131 -12.28 1.45 7.77
N LEU A 132 -12.15 0.57 6.78
CA LEU A 132 -11.03 -0.37 6.71
C LEU A 132 -9.66 0.33 6.60
N SER A 133 -9.58 1.39 5.78
CA SER A 133 -8.36 2.20 5.67
C SER A 133 -8.08 2.96 6.97
N LYS A 134 -9.10 3.44 7.69
CA LYS A 134 -8.92 4.06 9.02
C LYS A 134 -8.30 3.09 10.03
N ILE A 135 -8.78 1.84 10.04
CA ILE A 135 -8.23 0.78 10.92
C ILE A 135 -6.78 0.48 10.53
N ALA A 136 -6.48 0.34 9.24
CA ALA A 136 -5.12 0.13 8.76
C ALA A 136 -4.19 1.27 9.18
N PHE A 137 -4.58 2.54 8.97
CA PHE A 137 -3.75 3.68 9.38
C PHE A 137 -3.59 3.79 10.89
N SER A 138 -4.66 3.53 11.66
CA SER A 138 -4.59 3.50 13.13
C SER A 138 -3.59 2.46 13.62
N THR A 139 -3.62 1.28 13.01
CA THR A 139 -2.66 0.20 13.28
C THR A 139 -1.25 0.60 12.90
N GLY A 140 -1.04 1.21 11.73
CA GLY A 140 0.26 1.74 11.34
C GLY A 140 0.84 2.71 12.37
N VAL A 141 0.03 3.65 12.86
CA VAL A 141 0.44 4.61 13.89
C VAL A 141 0.80 3.88 15.20
N HIS A 142 -0.02 2.94 15.67
CA HIS A 142 0.22 2.20 16.91
C HIS A 142 1.57 1.46 16.88
N TYR A 143 1.86 0.75 15.79
CA TYR A 143 3.08 -0.05 15.66
C TYR A 143 4.30 0.75 15.18
N ASN A 144 4.22 2.08 15.14
CA ASN A 144 5.24 2.96 14.55
C ASN A 144 5.67 2.48 13.14
N ALA A 145 4.69 2.03 12.36
CA ALA A 145 4.87 1.49 11.03
C ALA A 145 4.43 2.49 9.97
N LYS A 146 5.18 2.57 8.87
CA LYS A 146 4.72 3.31 7.68
C LYS A 146 3.67 2.46 6.97
N THR A 147 2.47 2.99 6.74
CA THR A 147 1.45 2.27 5.99
C THR A 147 1.71 2.40 4.49
N LEU A 148 1.82 1.28 3.80
CA LEU A 148 1.92 1.24 2.36
C LEU A 148 0.49 1.18 1.81
N GLU A 149 0.16 2.08 0.88
CA GLU A 149 -1.20 2.27 0.38
C GLU A 149 -1.20 2.77 -1.06
N CYS A 150 -2.31 2.54 -1.77
CA CYS A 150 -2.54 3.14 -3.07
C CYS A 150 -3.03 4.58 -2.93
N ARG A 151 -2.50 5.47 -3.77
CA ARG A 151 -2.85 6.89 -3.76
C ARG A 151 -4.35 7.08 -3.99
N SER A 152 -5.01 7.81 -3.09
CA SER A 152 -6.39 8.25 -3.26
C SER A 152 -6.58 9.60 -2.55
N PHE A 153 -7.47 10.44 -3.09
CA PHE A 153 -7.70 11.79 -2.59
C PHE A 153 -7.97 11.85 -1.07
N PRO A 154 -8.82 10.98 -0.47
CA PRO A 154 -9.04 11.01 0.98
C PRO A 154 -7.78 10.69 1.81
N VAL A 155 -6.91 9.80 1.30
CA VAL A 155 -5.67 9.40 1.98
C VAL A 155 -4.63 10.53 1.90
N GLU A 156 -4.51 11.17 0.74
CA GLU A 156 -3.59 12.31 0.55
C GLU A 156 -3.93 13.48 1.48
N GLN A 157 -5.21 13.84 1.58
CA GLN A 157 -5.65 14.92 2.46
C GLN A 157 -5.28 14.67 3.93
N ALA A 158 -5.36 13.42 4.38
CA ALA A 158 -5.06 13.09 5.76
C ALA A 158 -3.55 12.98 6.06
N VAL A 159 -2.73 12.66 5.06
CA VAL A 159 -1.26 12.77 5.16
C VAL A 159 -0.84 14.25 5.27
N LEU A 160 -1.47 15.16 4.52
CA LEU A 160 -1.20 16.60 4.62
C LEU A 160 -1.45 17.17 6.03
N TRP A 161 -2.35 16.55 6.80
CA TRP A 161 -2.64 16.92 8.18
C TRP A 161 -1.77 16.21 9.22
N ASN A 162 -0.72 15.50 8.77
CA ASN A 162 0.26 14.81 9.60
C ASN A 162 -0.39 13.80 10.57
N LEU A 163 -1.49 13.16 10.15
CA LEU A 163 -2.23 12.20 10.97
C LEU A 163 -1.61 10.79 10.94
N PHE A 164 -0.88 10.46 9.87
CA PHE A 164 -0.23 9.17 9.67
C PHE A 164 0.91 9.24 8.66
N SER A 165 1.83 8.27 8.74
CA SER A 165 2.91 8.08 7.77
C SER A 165 2.51 7.07 6.70
N VAL A 166 2.44 7.52 5.45
CA VAL A 166 2.07 6.68 4.30
C VAL A 166 3.16 6.71 3.24
N ALA A 167 3.43 5.56 2.63
CA ALA A 167 4.14 5.47 1.36
C ALA A 167 3.16 5.03 0.26
N TYR A 168 3.31 5.60 -0.93
CA TYR A 168 2.42 5.34 -2.05
C TYR A 168 3.05 4.40 -3.08
N HIS A 169 2.19 3.62 -3.74
CA HIS A 169 2.51 2.89 -4.96
C HIS A 169 1.28 2.90 -5.89
N PRO A 170 1.47 2.63 -7.19
CA PRO A 170 0.35 2.51 -8.10
C PRO A 170 -0.47 1.24 -7.81
N TYR A 171 -1.80 1.34 -7.94
CA TYR A 171 -2.72 0.21 -7.74
C TYR A 171 -2.73 -0.71 -8.95
N ARG A 172 -2.77 -2.04 -8.72
CA ARG A 172 -3.04 -3.06 -9.74
C ARG A 172 -4.09 -4.04 -9.20
N PRO A 173 -5.24 -4.21 -9.88
CA PRO A 173 -6.30 -5.09 -9.40
C PRO A 173 -5.95 -6.57 -9.61
N LEU A 174 -6.66 -7.46 -8.91
CA LEU A 174 -6.73 -8.87 -9.27
C LEU A 174 -7.35 -8.98 -10.67
N ALA A 175 -6.68 -9.70 -11.57
CA ALA A 175 -7.01 -9.69 -12.98
C ALA A 175 -6.87 -11.07 -13.65
N GLU A 176 -6.32 -12.07 -12.97
CA GLU A 176 -6.09 -13.40 -13.58
C GLU A 176 -7.38 -14.01 -14.16
N ARG A 177 -8.53 -13.89 -13.47
CA ARG A 177 -9.82 -14.38 -13.99
C ARG A 177 -10.38 -13.58 -15.19
N LEU A 178 -9.86 -12.38 -15.42
CA LEU A 178 -10.26 -11.48 -16.52
C LEU A 178 -9.25 -11.50 -17.68
N GLN A 179 -8.17 -12.27 -17.52
CA GLN A 179 -7.15 -12.44 -18.52
C GLN A 179 -7.73 -13.18 -19.73
N LYS A 180 -7.56 -12.59 -20.91
CA LYS A 180 -7.80 -13.27 -22.18
C LYS A 180 -6.51 -13.90 -22.69
N PRO A 181 -6.60 -14.95 -23.52
CA PRO A 181 -5.45 -15.46 -24.25
C PRO A 181 -4.73 -14.31 -24.97
N TYR A 182 -3.41 -14.40 -25.04
CA TYR A 182 -2.61 -13.45 -25.79
C TYR A 182 -3.09 -13.39 -27.25
N ASP A 183 -3.51 -12.20 -27.67
CA ASP A 183 -3.89 -11.92 -29.05
C ASP A 183 -2.97 -10.81 -29.61
N PRO A 184 -2.01 -11.16 -30.48
CA PRO A 184 -1.03 -10.22 -31.00
C PRO A 184 -1.64 -9.09 -31.84
N GLU A 185 -2.85 -9.26 -32.38
CA GLU A 185 -3.54 -8.20 -33.15
C GLU A 185 -4.13 -7.12 -32.23
N ASN A 186 -4.65 -7.50 -31.06
CA ASN A 186 -5.15 -6.55 -30.06
C ASN A 186 -4.04 -5.65 -29.50
N LEU A 187 -2.82 -6.17 -29.35
CA LEU A 187 -1.67 -5.39 -28.89
C LEU A 187 -1.26 -4.33 -29.92
N ARG A 188 -1.33 -4.66 -31.21
CA ARG A 188 -1.08 -3.73 -32.31
C ARG A 188 -2.10 -2.60 -32.33
N LEU A 189 -3.38 -2.92 -32.14
CA LEU A 189 -4.47 -1.94 -32.06
C LEU A 189 -4.33 -1.00 -30.86
N LEU A 190 -4.04 -1.52 -29.67
CA LEU A 190 -3.84 -0.69 -28.47
C LEU A 190 -2.62 0.24 -28.61
N HIS A 191 -1.51 -0.25 -29.17
CA HIS A 191 -0.35 0.60 -29.47
C HIS A 191 -0.63 1.64 -30.56
N ALA A 192 -1.49 1.33 -31.53
CA ALA A 192 -1.89 2.28 -32.56
C ALA A 192 -2.79 3.39 -31.98
N ILE A 193 -3.75 3.05 -31.11
CA ILE A 193 -4.64 4.01 -30.45
C ILE A 193 -3.83 4.96 -29.56
N ASN A 194 -2.92 4.45 -28.74
CA ASN A 194 -2.07 5.29 -27.87
C ASN A 194 -1.08 6.17 -28.65
N LYS A 195 -0.80 5.87 -29.92
CA LYS A 195 0.04 6.72 -30.80
C LYS A 195 -0.76 7.83 -31.50
N MET A 196 -2.08 7.77 -31.51
CA MET A 196 -2.94 8.77 -32.16
C MET A 196 -3.46 9.86 -31.21
N GLU A 197 -3.29 9.69 -29.89
CA GLU A 197 -3.69 10.68 -28.87
C GLU A 197 -2.56 11.64 -28.45
N ILE A 198 -1.51 11.81 -29.27
CA ILE A 198 -0.41 12.78 -29.07
C ILE A 198 -0.38 13.79 -30.22
#